data_AF-A0A7W4YZ32-F1
#
_entry.id   AF-A0A7W4YZ32-F1
#
_cell.length_a   1.000
_cell.length_b   1.000
_cell.length_c   1.000
_cell.angle_alpha   90.00
_cell.angle_beta   90.00
_cell.angle_gamma   90.00
#
_symmetry.space_group_name_H-M   'P 1'
#
loop_
_entity.id
_entity.type
_entity.pdbx_description
1 polymer ?
#
loop_
_entity_poly.entity_id
_entity_poly.type
_entity_poly.pdbx_seq_one_letter_code
_entity_poly.pdbx_strand_id
1 'polypeptide(L)'
;MLIYVGEELVEVPESFADNLVTEVLPEQPKPRIYKAPMFRRMTDAEYDAYLQIRAGFPPRLQAIFDAAEYLSSNDEFWPALVAAAEHAYGAERAAELLSPSA
;
A
#
# COMPACT_ATOMS: atom_id res chain seq x y z
N MET A 1 24.94 23.65 29.33
CA MET A 1 23.72 24.46 29.51
C MET A 1 22.81 23.71 30.47
N LEU A 2 22.44 24.28 31.61
CA LEU A 2 21.63 23.61 32.64
C LEU A 2 20.14 23.91 32.42
N ILE A 3 19.29 22.89 32.44
CA ILE A 3 17.83 23.04 32.34
C ILE A 3 17.16 22.34 33.52
N TYR A 4 16.21 23.03 34.15
CA TYR A 4 15.48 22.55 35.33
C TYR A 4 14.29 21.67 34.93
N VAL A 5 14.23 20.46 35.49
CA VAL A 5 13.02 19.62 35.48
C VAL A 5 12.84 19.10 36.91
N GLY A 6 11.95 19.72 37.70
CA GLY A 6 11.58 19.30 39.06
C GLY A 6 12.74 19.02 40.01
N GLU A 7 13.16 20.00 40.82
CA GLU A 7 14.14 19.92 41.95
C GLU A 7 15.46 19.12 41.80
N GLU A 8 15.78 18.53 40.65
CA GLU A 8 17.06 17.84 40.43
C GLU A 8 17.71 18.30 39.12
N LEU A 9 18.97 18.77 39.23
CA LEU A 9 19.79 19.18 38.09
C LEU A 9 20.46 17.94 37.49
N VAL A 10 19.98 17.50 36.33
CA VAL A 10 20.59 16.39 35.58
C VAL A 10 21.50 16.95 34.48
N GLU A 11 22.79 16.64 34.55
CA GLU A 11 23.77 16.99 33.52
C GLU A 11 23.66 16.02 32.33
N VAL A 12 23.20 16.51 31.18
CA VAL A 12 23.18 15.74 29.93
C VAL A 12 24.55 15.83 29.25
N PRO A 13 25.28 14.71 29.05
CA PRO A 13 26.54 14.73 28.35
C PRO A 13 26.35 14.99 26.85
N GLU A 14 27.19 15.84 26.27
CA GLU A 14 27.15 16.36 24.89
C GLU A 14 27.39 15.31 23.77
N SER A 15 27.32 14.01 24.09
CA SER A 15 27.65 12.90 23.18
C SER A 15 26.49 12.41 22.30
N PHE A 16 25.34 13.09 22.29
CA PHE A 16 24.17 12.69 21.49
C PHE A 16 24.00 13.48 20.18
N ALA A 17 24.95 14.34 19.82
CA ALA A 17 24.86 15.17 18.62
C ALA A 17 25.30 14.45 17.32
N ASP A 18 25.70 13.18 17.38
CA ASP A 18 26.27 12.44 16.26
C ASP A 18 25.45 11.16 15.99
N ASN A 19 24.35 11.30 15.23
CA ASN A 19 23.67 10.27 14.40
C ASN A 19 22.19 10.59 14.09
N LEU A 20 21.91 11.81 13.61
CA LEU A 20 20.63 12.10 12.94
C LEU A 20 20.87 12.55 11.50
N VAL A 21 21.79 11.88 10.79
CA VAL A 21 21.70 11.82 9.34
C VAL A 21 20.66 10.76 9.03
N THR A 22 19.39 11.15 9.04
CA THR A 22 18.34 10.36 8.40
C THR A 22 18.68 10.34 6.91
N GLU A 23 19.36 9.28 6.47
CA GLU A 23 19.53 8.96 5.07
C GLU A 23 18.10 8.79 4.50
N VAL A 24 17.54 9.86 3.93
CA VAL A 24 16.32 9.78 3.13
C VAL A 24 16.67 8.99 1.88
N LEU A 25 16.59 7.66 1.99
CA LEU A 25 16.65 6.78 0.83
C LEU A 25 15.66 7.33 -0.20
N PRO A 26 16.06 7.52 -1.47
CA PRO A 26 15.11 7.92 -2.49
C PRO A 26 13.97 6.90 -2.48
N GLU A 27 12.73 7.40 -2.38
CA GLU A 27 11.53 6.57 -2.40
C GLU A 27 11.59 5.71 -3.67
N GLN A 28 11.96 4.44 -3.53
CA GLN A 28 11.96 3.50 -4.66
C GLN A 28 10.57 3.62 -5.31
N PRO A 29 10.46 3.82 -6.64
CA PRO A 29 9.18 3.98 -7.30
C PRO A 29 8.33 2.75 -6.95
N LYS A 30 7.30 2.98 -6.12
CA LYS A 30 6.49 1.89 -5.58
C LYS A 30 5.82 1.15 -6.74
N PRO A 31 5.77 -0.18 -6.70
CA PRO A 31 5.28 -0.99 -7.80
C PRO A 31 3.86 -0.57 -8.21
N ARG A 32 3.71 -0.18 -9.48
CA ARG A 32 2.40 0.05 -10.10
C ARG A 32 1.92 -1.24 -10.74
N ILE A 33 0.64 -1.53 -10.58
CA ILE A 33 0.00 -2.70 -11.16
C ILE A 33 -0.95 -2.23 -12.24
N TYR A 34 -0.58 -2.45 -13.49
CA TYR A 34 -1.46 -2.17 -14.61
C TYR A 34 -2.64 -3.15 -14.61
N LYS A 35 -3.83 -2.63 -14.87
CA LYS A 35 -5.05 -3.46 -14.86
C LYS A 35 -5.10 -4.46 -16.00
N ALA A 36 -4.61 -4.07 -17.17
CA ALA A 36 -4.59 -4.94 -18.33
C ALA A 36 -3.82 -6.27 -18.08
N PRO A 37 -2.57 -6.27 -17.58
CA PRO A 37 -1.89 -7.52 -17.23
C PRO A 37 -2.52 -8.26 -16.05
N MET A 38 -3.10 -7.55 -15.06
CA MET A 38 -3.86 -8.19 -13.98
C MET A 38 -5.04 -9.00 -14.53
N PHE A 39 -5.88 -8.39 -15.38
CA PHE A 39 -7.03 -9.07 -15.98
C PHE A 39 -6.62 -10.18 -16.95
N ARG A 40 -5.48 -10.07 -17.64
CA ARG A 40 -4.96 -11.15 -18.49
C ARG A 40 -4.50 -12.38 -17.72
N ARG A 41 -4.15 -12.24 -16.44
CA ARG A 41 -3.77 -13.35 -15.55
C ARG A 41 -4.96 -14.04 -14.90
N MET A 42 -6.12 -13.37 -14.89
CA MET A 42 -7.37 -13.93 -14.39
C MET A 42 -7.95 -14.90 -15.41
N THR A 43 -8.47 -16.03 -14.92
CA THR A 43 -9.38 -16.88 -15.67
C THR A 43 -10.76 -16.24 -15.79
N ASP A 44 -11.59 -16.70 -16.72
CA ASP A 44 -12.96 -16.19 -16.88
C ASP A 44 -13.79 -16.34 -15.59
N ALA A 45 -13.59 -17.44 -14.85
CA ALA A 45 -14.25 -17.66 -13.57
C ALA A 45 -13.79 -16.67 -12.47
N GLU A 46 -12.49 -16.37 -12.43
CA GLU A 46 -11.95 -15.34 -11.52
C GLU A 46 -12.48 -13.95 -11.89
N TYR A 47 -12.61 -13.66 -13.19
CA TYR A 47 -13.20 -12.41 -13.66
C TYR A 47 -14.69 -12.29 -13.29
N ASP A 48 -15.46 -13.39 -13.36
CA ASP A 48 -16.86 -13.37 -12.94
C ASP A 48 -16.99 -13.10 -11.42
N ALA A 49 -16.15 -13.74 -10.61
CA ALA A 49 -16.05 -13.46 -9.17
C ALA A 49 -15.66 -12.00 -8.88
N TYR A 50 -14.72 -11.45 -9.65
CA TYR A 50 -14.36 -10.03 -9.60
C TYR A 50 -15.58 -9.13 -9.86
N LEU A 51 -16.39 -9.42 -10.87
CA LEU A 51 -17.58 -8.63 -11.19
C LEU A 51 -18.60 -8.66 -10.05
N GLN A 52 -18.78 -9.80 -9.37
CA GLN A 52 -19.66 -9.92 -8.22
C GLN A 52 -19.18 -9.07 -7.03
N ILE A 53 -17.88 -9.05 -6.77
CA ILE A 53 -17.28 -8.21 -5.72
C ILE A 53 -17.39 -6.73 -6.07
N ARG A 54 -17.12 -6.39 -7.34
CA ARG A 54 -17.22 -5.01 -7.85
C ARG A 54 -18.63 -4.45 -7.69
N ALA A 55 -19.65 -5.29 -7.87
CA ALA A 55 -21.05 -4.89 -7.65
C ALA A 55 -21.33 -4.45 -6.21
N GLY A 56 -20.55 -4.95 -5.23
CA GLY A 56 -20.63 -4.53 -3.83
C GLY A 56 -19.92 -3.20 -3.51
N PHE A 57 -19.06 -2.70 -4.40
CA PHE A 57 -18.36 -1.44 -4.16
C PHE A 57 -19.27 -0.22 -4.37
N PRO A 58 -19.11 0.86 -3.58
CA PRO A 58 -19.78 2.13 -3.84
C PRO A 58 -19.51 2.65 -5.26
N PRO A 59 -20.48 3.32 -5.91
CA PRO A 59 -20.32 3.82 -7.29
C PRO A 59 -19.07 4.69 -7.49
N ARG A 60 -18.71 5.47 -6.46
CA ARG A 60 -17.49 6.29 -6.46
C ARG A 60 -16.22 5.45 -6.62
N LEU A 61 -16.12 4.33 -5.89
CA LEU A 61 -14.96 3.44 -5.99
C LEU A 61 -14.95 2.68 -7.32
N GLN A 62 -16.12 2.29 -7.83
CA GLN A 62 -16.21 1.69 -9.15
C GLN A 62 -15.71 2.65 -10.24
N ALA A 63 -16.04 3.95 -10.14
CA ALA A 63 -15.62 4.97 -11.09
C ALA A 63 -14.11 5.29 -10.99
N ILE A 64 -13.57 5.40 -9.77
CA ILE A 64 -12.12 5.57 -9.56
C ILE A 64 -11.37 4.36 -10.12
N PHE A 65 -11.87 3.16 -9.85
CA PHE A 65 -11.30 1.95 -10.40
C PHE A 65 -11.50 1.87 -11.93
N ASP A 66 -12.57 2.37 -12.51
CA ASP A 66 -12.69 2.35 -13.97
C ASP A 66 -11.72 3.32 -14.64
N ALA A 67 -11.58 4.51 -14.06
CA ALA A 67 -10.74 5.59 -14.60
C ALA A 67 -9.23 5.36 -14.43
N ALA A 68 -8.82 4.63 -13.38
CA ALA A 68 -7.41 4.42 -13.13
C ALA A 68 -6.81 3.39 -14.10
N GLU A 69 -5.67 3.70 -14.71
CA GLU A 69 -4.95 2.78 -15.62
C GLU A 69 -4.14 1.72 -14.85
N TYR A 70 -3.68 2.10 -13.66
CA TYR A 70 -2.90 1.26 -12.75
C TYR A 70 -3.42 1.38 -11.32
N LEU A 71 -3.09 0.40 -10.50
CA LEU A 71 -3.29 0.39 -9.06
C LEU A 71 -1.93 0.62 -8.40
N SER A 72 -1.87 1.54 -7.45
CA SER A 72 -0.66 1.77 -6.67
C SER A 72 -0.82 1.21 -5.28
N SER A 73 0.24 0.62 -4.74
CA SER A 73 0.30 0.26 -3.31
C SER A 73 0.30 1.48 -2.38
N ASN A 74 0.42 2.69 -2.94
CA ASN A 74 0.35 3.95 -2.22
C ASN A 74 -1.07 4.55 -2.18
N ASP A 75 -2.04 3.95 -2.88
CA ASP A 75 -3.43 4.41 -2.82
C ASP A 75 -4.05 4.07 -1.46
N GLU A 76 -4.87 4.97 -0.93
CA GLU A 76 -5.61 4.77 0.33
C GLU A 76 -6.53 3.52 0.29
N PHE A 77 -6.93 3.11 -0.91
CA PHE A 77 -7.80 1.96 -1.15
C PHE A 77 -7.05 0.65 -1.36
N TRP A 78 -5.72 0.67 -1.44
CA TRP A 78 -4.89 -0.53 -1.61
C TRP A 78 -5.18 -1.65 -0.58
N PRO A 79 -5.22 -1.38 0.74
CA PRO A 79 -5.48 -2.45 1.72
C PRO A 79 -6.87 -3.08 1.56
N ALA A 80 -7.88 -2.28 1.20
CA ALA A 80 -9.24 -2.79 0.96
C ALA A 80 -9.28 -3.66 -0.30
N LEU A 81 -8.51 -3.30 -1.33
CA LEU A 81 -8.39 -4.05 -2.56
C LEU A 81 -7.68 -5.39 -2.35
N VAL A 82 -6.59 -5.40 -1.58
CA VAL A 82 -5.89 -6.62 -1.17
C VAL A 82 -6.85 -7.52 -0.39
N ALA A 83 -7.52 -7.00 0.64
CA ALA A 83 -8.45 -7.79 1.45
C ALA A 83 -9.61 -8.39 0.60
N ALA A 84 -10.13 -7.62 -0.36
CA ALA A 84 -11.15 -8.12 -1.29
C ALA A 84 -10.60 -9.22 -2.21
N ALA A 85 -9.38 -9.07 -2.72
CA ALA A 85 -8.73 -10.08 -3.55
C ALA A 85 -8.39 -11.35 -2.76
N GLU A 86 -7.89 -11.23 -1.54
CA GLU A 86 -7.61 -12.37 -0.65
C GLU A 86 -8.88 -13.12 -0.27
N HIS A 87 -9.98 -12.40 -0.01
CA HIS A 87 -11.27 -13.02 0.25
C HIS A 87 -11.83 -13.76 -0.97
N ALA A 88 -11.58 -13.25 -2.18
CA ALA A 88 -12.08 -13.81 -3.43
C ALA A 88 -11.30 -15.03 -3.92
N TYR A 89 -9.97 -14.95 -3.84
CA TYR A 89 -9.06 -15.87 -4.52
C TYR A 89 -8.13 -16.62 -3.57
N GLY A 90 -8.06 -16.21 -2.30
CA GLY A 90 -7.05 -16.66 -1.33
C GLY A 90 -5.78 -15.81 -1.39
N ALA A 91 -5.00 -15.84 -0.30
CA ALA A 91 -3.81 -15.00 -0.13
C ALA A 91 -2.74 -15.21 -1.20
N GLU A 92 -2.44 -16.47 -1.54
CA GLU A 92 -1.43 -16.81 -2.54
C GLU A 92 -1.81 -16.28 -3.92
N ARG A 93 -3.07 -16.51 -4.33
CA ARG A 93 -3.55 -16.10 -5.64
C ARG A 93 -3.74 -14.58 -5.75
N ALA A 94 -4.18 -13.93 -4.68
CA ALA A 94 -4.26 -12.48 -4.62
C ALA A 94 -2.89 -11.83 -4.79
N ALA A 95 -1.83 -12.39 -4.17
CA ALA A 95 -0.47 -11.89 -4.35
C ALA A 95 0.03 -12.05 -5.80
N GLU A 96 -0.30 -13.16 -6.48
CA GLU A 96 0.02 -13.34 -7.90
C GLU A 96 -0.70 -12.33 -8.81
N LEU A 97 -2.00 -12.14 -8.57
CA LEU A 97 -2.83 -11.21 -9.35
C LEU A 97 -2.40 -9.76 -9.13
N LEU A 98 -2.06 -9.42 -7.89
CA LEU A 98 -1.54 -8.13 -7.45
C LEU A 98 -0.01 -8.09 -7.46
N SER A 99 0.63 -8.89 -8.30
CA SER A 99 2.05 -8.73 -8.56
C SER A 99 2.30 -7.61 -9.57
N PRO A 100 3.25 -6.69 -9.30
CA PRO A 100 3.63 -5.66 -10.26
C PRO A 100 3.89 -6.25 -11.65
N SER A 101 3.49 -5.51 -12.67
CA SER A 101 4.01 -5.81 -14.01
C SER A 101 5.47 -5.38 -14.02
N ALA A 102 6.35 -6.29 -14.47
CA ALA A 102 7.68 -5.92 -14.92
C ALA A 102 7.61 -4.94 -16.10
#